data_AF-A0A1I2UT99-F1
#
_entry.id   AF-A0A1I2UT99-F1
#
_cell.length_a   1.000
_cell.length_b   1.000
_cell.length_c   1.000
_cell.angle_alpha   90.00
_cell.angle_beta   90.00
_cell.angle_gamma   90.00
#
_symmetry.space_group_name_H-M   'P 1'
#
loop_
_entity.id
_entity.type
_entity.pdbx_description
1 polymer ?
#
loop_
_entity_poly.entity_id
_entity_poly.type
_entity_poly.pdbx_seq_one_letter_code
_entity_poly.pdbx_strand_id
1 'polypeptide(L)'
;MTFLLIFLMFFSPFQEEIAGGAKLEKLVNEREILMNQWQSSESKKSGIFGNRTKKDMTETNEWLKRILSKDTQIIEELKLSGRIESAVIGQEKDDYKTITLSLEQDVQALKRALNERDNTIEDMLASRRTFEWTTVIFFLSTVGLGYGIYRSRKKLN
;
A
#
# COMPACT_ATOMS: atom_id res chain seq x y z
N MET A 1 19.91 -4.97 -21.85
CA MET A 1 18.82 -5.96 -21.70
C MET A 1 18.08 -5.81 -20.38
N THR A 2 18.76 -5.70 -19.24
CA THR A 2 18.12 -5.52 -17.91
C THR A 2 17.32 -4.22 -17.77
N PHE A 3 17.80 -3.08 -18.29
CA PHE A 3 17.05 -1.82 -18.29
C PHE A 3 15.76 -1.84 -19.12
N LEU A 4 15.71 -2.65 -20.19
CA LEU A 4 14.54 -2.78 -21.05
C LEU A 4 13.44 -3.64 -20.40
N LEU A 5 13.85 -4.64 -19.62
CA LEU A 5 12.96 -5.46 -18.80
C LEU A 5 12.32 -4.67 -17.64
N ILE A 6 13.10 -3.80 -16.99
CA ILE A 6 12.60 -2.92 -15.92
C ILE A 6 11.61 -1.89 -16.49
N PHE A 7 11.92 -1.32 -17.66
CA PHE A 7 11.03 -0.37 -18.35
C PHE A 7 9.69 -1.02 -18.77
N LEU A 8 9.70 -2.28 -19.21
CA LEU A 8 8.47 -3.03 -19.55
C LEU A 8 7.63 -3.38 -18.31
N MET A 9 8.25 -3.64 -17.15
CA MET A 9 7.51 -3.90 -15.91
C MET A 9 6.74 -2.68 -15.41
N PHE A 10 7.28 -1.47 -15.59
CA PHE A 10 6.62 -0.20 -15.20
C PHE A 10 5.36 0.12 -16.02
N PHE A 11 5.22 -0.42 -17.24
CA PHE A 11 4.04 -0.23 -18.08
C PHE A 11 2.95 -1.30 -17.90
N SER A 12 3.25 -2.42 -17.23
CA SER A 12 2.29 -3.52 -17.05
C SER A 12 1.02 -3.17 -16.26
N PRO A 13 1.05 -2.38 -15.15
CA PRO A 13 -0.17 -2.09 -14.41
C PRO A 13 -1.12 -1.17 -15.18
N PHE A 14 -0.62 -0.44 -16.18
CA PHE A 14 -1.43 0.47 -17.00
C PHE A 14 -2.25 -0.27 -18.08
N GLN A 15 -1.90 -1.52 -18.41
CA GLN A 15 -2.58 -2.28 -19.47
C GLN A 15 -3.91 -2.90 -19.01
N GLU A 16 -4.05 -3.28 -17.73
CA GLU A 16 -5.27 -3.90 -17.22
C GLU A 16 -6.42 -2.89 -17.06
N GLU A 17 -6.13 -1.67 -16.61
CA GLU A 17 -7.13 -0.61 -16.44
C GLU A 17 -7.69 -0.14 -17.80
N ILE A 18 -6.82 -0.06 -18.82
CA ILE A 18 -7.22 0.27 -20.20
C ILE A 18 -8.04 -0.87 -20.84
N ALA A 19 -7.70 -2.13 -20.55
CA ALA A 19 -8.40 -3.29 -21.15
C ALA A 19 -9.85 -3.42 -20.67
N GLY A 20 -10.13 -3.17 -19.39
CA GLY A 20 -11.50 -3.18 -18.84
C GLY A 20 -12.35 -2.03 -19.40
N GLY A 21 -11.80 -0.81 -19.46
CA GLY A 21 -12.45 0.34 -20.07
C GLY A 21 -12.74 0.16 -21.57
N ALA A 22 -11.78 -0.36 -22.32
CA ALA A 22 -11.92 -0.58 -23.76
C ALA A 22 -12.99 -1.63 -24.11
N LYS A 23 -13.15 -2.67 -23.29
CA LYS A 23 -14.20 -3.68 -23.47
C LYS A 23 -15.58 -3.11 -23.20
N LEU A 24 -15.74 -2.35 -22.11
CA LEU A 24 -17.00 -1.69 -21.78
C LEU A 24 -17.40 -0.69 -22.86
N GLU A 25 -16.47 0.15 -23.31
CA GLU A 25 -16.68 1.12 -24.40
C GLU A 25 -17.14 0.42 -25.69
N LYS A 26 -16.51 -0.70 -26.05
CA LYS A 26 -16.94 -1.51 -27.19
C LYS A 26 -18.38 -2.01 -27.04
N LEU A 27 -18.75 -2.53 -25.87
CA LEU A 27 -20.12 -3.01 -25.62
C LEU A 27 -21.16 -1.89 -25.72
N VAL A 28 -20.82 -0.69 -25.23
CA VAL A 28 -21.67 0.51 -25.32
C VAL A 28 -21.82 0.96 -26.77
N ASN A 29 -20.74 0.98 -27.56
CA ASN A 29 -20.79 1.31 -28.99
C ASN A 29 -21.64 0.30 -29.77
N GLU A 30 -21.51 -1.00 -29.47
CA GLU A 30 -22.36 -2.03 -30.08
C GLU A 30 -23.85 -1.85 -29.72
N ARG A 31 -24.15 -1.45 -28.48
CA ARG A 31 -25.52 -1.13 -28.05
C ARG A 31 -26.09 0.06 -28.82
N GLU A 32 -25.30 1.10 -29.04
CA GLU A 32 -25.73 2.28 -29.80
C GLU A 32 -26.08 1.92 -31.24
N ILE A 33 -25.27 1.08 -31.89
CA ILE A 33 -25.58 0.55 -33.22
C ILE A 33 -26.92 -0.20 -33.22
N LEU A 34 -27.17 -1.06 -32.23
CA LEU A 34 -28.44 -1.78 -32.09
C LEU A 34 -29.62 -0.83 -31.85
N MET A 35 -29.41 0.25 -31.09
CA MET A 35 -30.43 1.28 -30.83
C MET A 35 -30.82 2.02 -32.10
N ASN A 36 -29.83 2.36 -32.94
CA ASN A 36 -30.06 2.99 -34.23
C ASN A 36 -30.84 2.08 -35.20
N GLN A 37 -30.53 0.77 -35.20
CA GLN A 37 -31.29 -0.23 -35.97
C GLN A 37 -32.71 -0.39 -35.45
N TRP A 38 -32.90 -0.41 -34.13
CA TRP A 38 -34.22 -0.44 -33.51
C TRP A 38 -35.05 0.79 -33.92
N GLN A 39 -34.50 1.99 -33.85
CA GLN A 39 -35.18 3.23 -34.21
C GLN A 39 -35.59 3.24 -35.71
N SER A 40 -34.71 2.72 -36.56
CA SER A 40 -35.01 2.51 -37.99
C SER A 40 -36.14 1.50 -38.21
N SER A 41 -36.18 0.42 -37.42
CA SER A 41 -37.26 -0.57 -37.48
C SER A 41 -38.59 -0.05 -36.92
N GLU A 42 -38.56 0.80 -35.90
CA GLU A 42 -39.75 1.32 -35.22
C GLU A 42 -40.51 2.31 -36.10
N SER A 43 -39.78 3.10 -36.89
CA SER A 43 -40.34 4.05 -37.86
C SER A 43 -40.87 3.40 -39.14
N LYS A 44 -40.56 2.12 -39.38
CA LYS A 44 -40.92 1.39 -40.60
C LYS A 44 -42.41 0.98 -40.58
N LYS A 45 -43.12 1.31 -41.66
CA LYS A 45 -44.52 0.93 -41.87
C LYS A 45 -44.66 0.32 -43.27
N SER A 46 -44.60 -1.01 -43.36
CA SER A 46 -44.61 -1.72 -44.64
C SER A 46 -46.00 -2.15 -45.11
N GLY A 47 -47.05 -1.87 -44.33
CA GLY A 47 -48.42 -2.22 -44.68
C GLY A 47 -48.93 -1.41 -45.87
N ILE A 48 -49.78 -2.02 -46.68
CA ILE A 48 -50.37 -1.44 -47.91
C ILE A 48 -51.10 -0.10 -47.63
N PHE A 49 -51.54 0.14 -46.40
CA PHE A 49 -52.22 1.36 -45.96
C PHE A 49 -51.34 2.27 -45.08
N GLY A 50 -50.02 2.10 -45.10
CA GLY A 50 -49.10 2.85 -44.24
C GLY A 50 -49.17 2.47 -42.76
N ASN A 51 -49.76 1.30 -42.43
CA ASN A 51 -49.80 0.74 -41.08
C ASN A 51 -48.61 -0.20 -40.84
N ARG A 52 -48.24 -0.40 -39.58
CA ARG A 52 -47.23 -1.41 -39.20
C ARG A 52 -47.80 -2.81 -39.42
N THR A 53 -47.01 -3.68 -40.04
CA THR A 53 -47.36 -5.10 -40.18
C THR A 53 -46.88 -5.90 -38.99
N LYS A 54 -47.41 -7.13 -38.83
CA LYS A 54 -46.88 -8.10 -37.85
C LYS A 54 -45.38 -8.35 -38.04
N LYS A 55 -44.89 -8.31 -39.28
CA LYS A 55 -43.48 -8.46 -39.61
C LYS A 55 -42.66 -7.29 -39.07
N ASP A 56 -43.11 -6.05 -39.29
CA ASP A 56 -42.45 -4.85 -38.75
C ASP A 56 -42.39 -4.90 -37.21
N MET A 57 -43.49 -5.30 -36.56
CA MET A 57 -43.53 -5.43 -35.09
C MET A 57 -42.62 -6.55 -34.57
N THR A 58 -42.45 -7.64 -35.32
CA THR A 58 -41.57 -8.75 -34.93
C THR A 58 -40.11 -8.32 -35.06
N GLU A 59 -39.76 -7.64 -36.15
CA GLU A 59 -38.43 -7.09 -36.40
C GLU A 59 -38.00 -6.12 -35.28
N THR A 60 -38.87 -5.17 -34.91
CA THR A 60 -38.62 -4.27 -33.77
C THR A 60 -38.40 -5.03 -32.46
N ASN A 61 -39.24 -6.04 -32.17
CA ASN A 61 -39.10 -6.84 -30.96
C ASN A 61 -37.80 -7.66 -30.93
N GLU A 62 -37.33 -8.16 -32.07
CA GLU A 62 -36.04 -8.84 -32.16
C GLU A 62 -34.88 -7.89 -31.85
N TRP A 63 -34.93 -6.64 -32.34
CA TRP A 63 -33.94 -5.62 -31.97
C TRP A 63 -33.94 -5.32 -30.47
N LEU A 64 -35.12 -5.18 -29.85
CA LEU A 64 -35.22 -4.99 -28.40
C LEU A 64 -34.60 -6.16 -27.62
N LYS A 65 -34.84 -7.41 -28.04
CA LYS A 65 -34.20 -8.58 -27.40
C LYS A 65 -32.68 -8.52 -27.49
N ARG A 66 -32.13 -8.10 -28.62
CA ARG A 66 -30.67 -7.94 -28.81
C ARG A 66 -30.12 -6.83 -27.93
N ILE A 67 -30.82 -5.70 -27.83
CA ILE A 67 -30.45 -4.58 -26.93
C ILE A 67 -30.43 -5.06 -25.49
N LEU A 68 -31.48 -5.74 -25.01
CA LEU A 68 -31.54 -6.25 -23.63
C LEU A 68 -30.42 -7.26 -23.33
N SER A 69 -30.09 -8.12 -24.29
CA SER A 69 -28.95 -9.03 -24.16
C SER A 69 -27.63 -8.26 -24.04
N LYS A 70 -27.46 -7.17 -24.80
CA LYS A 70 -26.27 -6.31 -24.73
C LYS A 70 -26.22 -5.53 -23.41
N ASP A 71 -27.34 -5.02 -22.93
CA ASP A 71 -27.46 -4.34 -21.63
C ASP A 71 -27.07 -5.27 -20.47
N THR A 72 -27.44 -6.55 -20.56
CA THR A 72 -27.02 -7.56 -19.58
C THR A 72 -25.50 -7.72 -19.56
N GLN A 73 -24.86 -7.80 -20.74
CA GLN A 73 -23.40 -7.89 -20.86
C GLN A 73 -22.70 -6.64 -20.29
N ILE A 74 -23.24 -5.45 -20.54
CA ILE A 74 -22.73 -4.19 -19.99
C ILE A 74 -22.80 -4.19 -18.46
N ILE A 75 -23.94 -4.63 -17.89
CA ILE A 75 -24.13 -4.70 -16.44
C ILE A 75 -23.18 -5.71 -15.79
N GLU A 76 -22.95 -6.86 -16.42
CA GLU A 76 -22.01 -7.87 -15.94
C GLU A 76 -20.57 -7.33 -15.90
N GLU A 77 -20.15 -6.61 -16.95
CA GLU A 77 -18.82 -6.00 -17.00
C GLU A 77 -18.65 -4.93 -15.92
N LEU A 78 -19.63 -4.04 -15.75
CA LEU A 78 -19.60 -3.02 -14.70
C LEU A 78 -19.51 -3.62 -13.29
N LYS A 79 -20.23 -4.72 -13.03
CA LYS A 79 -20.15 -5.44 -11.75
C LYS A 79 -18.78 -6.07 -11.55
N LEU A 80 -18.17 -6.59 -12.60
CA LEU A 80 -16.84 -7.18 -12.54
C LEU A 80 -15.80 -6.10 -12.22
N SER A 81 -15.82 -4.97 -12.93
CA SER A 81 -14.94 -3.82 -12.65
C SER A 81 -15.07 -3.33 -11.21
N GLY A 82 -16.29 -3.13 -10.71
CA GLY A 82 -16.50 -2.69 -9.33
C GLY A 82 -16.06 -3.72 -8.26
N ARG A 83 -16.15 -5.02 -8.56
CA ARG A 83 -15.61 -6.07 -7.68
C ARG A 83 -14.09 -6.07 -7.65
N ILE A 84 -13.43 -5.87 -8.80
CA ILE A 84 -11.97 -5.75 -8.88
C ILE A 84 -11.50 -4.54 -8.08
N GLU A 85 -12.12 -3.37 -8.29
CA GLU A 85 -11.80 -2.14 -7.55
C GLU A 85 -11.93 -2.34 -6.03
N SER A 86 -13.05 -2.93 -5.58
CA SER A 86 -13.28 -3.22 -4.16
C SER A 86 -12.24 -4.20 -3.59
N ALA A 87 -11.83 -5.20 -4.37
CA ALA A 87 -10.81 -6.17 -3.95
C ALA A 87 -9.43 -5.52 -3.84
N VAL A 88 -9.05 -4.66 -4.79
CA VAL A 88 -7.79 -3.91 -4.76
C VAL A 88 -7.74 -2.98 -3.55
N ILE A 89 -8.80 -2.19 -3.31
CA ILE A 89 -8.88 -1.32 -2.12
C ILE A 89 -8.79 -2.12 -0.82
N GLY A 90 -9.42 -3.30 -0.78
CA GLY A 90 -9.33 -4.21 0.36
C GLY A 90 -7.90 -4.69 0.61
N GLN A 91 -7.21 -5.10 -0.44
CA GLN A 91 -5.83 -5.57 -0.37
C GLN A 91 -4.87 -4.45 0.07
N GLU A 92 -4.96 -3.26 -0.54
CA GLU A 92 -4.12 -2.11 -0.15
C GLU A 92 -4.29 -1.78 1.33
N LYS A 93 -5.52 -1.79 1.84
CA LYS A 93 -5.80 -1.52 3.25
C LYS A 93 -5.14 -2.55 4.18
N ASP A 94 -5.18 -3.82 3.82
CA ASP A 94 -4.55 -4.88 4.61
C ASP A 94 -3.01 -4.80 4.58
N ASP A 95 -2.45 -4.40 3.44
CA ASP A 95 -1.02 -4.12 3.29
C ASP A 95 -0.59 -2.93 4.16
N TYR A 96 -1.34 -1.81 4.13
CA TYR A 96 -1.08 -0.66 5.00
C TYR A 96 -1.11 -1.02 6.48
N LYS A 97 -2.08 -1.85 6.90
CA LYS A 97 -2.18 -2.33 8.28
C LYS A 97 -0.94 -3.14 8.65
N THR A 98 -0.48 -4.00 7.75
CA THR A 98 0.69 -4.86 7.97
C THR A 98 1.97 -4.03 8.07
N ILE A 99 2.17 -3.08 7.17
CA ILE A 99 3.31 -2.15 7.17
C ILE A 99 3.32 -1.30 8.45
N THR A 100 2.15 -0.81 8.88
CA THR A 100 2.04 -0.02 10.11
C THR A 100 2.41 -0.84 11.33
N LEU A 101 1.94 -2.10 11.39
CA LEU A 101 2.28 -3.02 12.48
C LEU A 101 3.78 -3.32 12.52
N SER A 102 4.41 -3.60 11.37
CA SER A 102 5.86 -3.83 11.32
C SER A 102 6.64 -2.58 11.73
N LEU A 103 6.22 -1.40 11.25
CA LEU A 103 6.87 -0.14 11.60
C LEU A 103 6.77 0.14 13.10
N GLU A 104 5.62 -0.15 13.72
CA GLU A 104 5.45 0.00 15.17
C GLU A 104 6.39 -0.93 15.94
N GLN A 105 6.53 -2.18 15.50
CA GLN A 105 7.47 -3.15 16.08
C GLN A 105 8.92 -2.67 15.95
N ASP A 106 9.30 -2.16 14.77
CA ASP A 106 10.64 -1.63 14.52
C ASP A 106 10.94 -0.42 15.40
N VAL A 107 9.99 0.51 15.54
CA VAL A 107 10.12 1.67 16.44
C VAL A 107 10.28 1.23 17.88
N GLN A 108 9.53 0.23 18.34
CA GLN A 108 9.69 -0.31 19.69
C GLN A 108 11.07 -0.97 19.88
N ALA A 109 11.56 -1.72 18.89
CA ALA A 109 12.88 -2.33 18.93
C ALA A 109 13.99 -1.27 19.00
N LEU A 110 13.89 -0.21 18.19
CA LEU A 110 14.83 0.92 18.20
C LEU A 110 14.82 1.64 19.55
N LYS A 111 13.65 1.89 20.13
CA LYS A 111 13.54 2.50 21.47
C LYS A 111 14.22 1.66 22.55
N ARG A 112 14.04 0.33 22.51
CA ARG A 112 14.72 -0.58 23.44
C ARG A 112 16.23 -0.55 23.24
N ALA A 113 16.70 -0.59 21.99
CA ALA A 113 18.11 -0.52 21.68
C ALA A 113 18.75 0.79 22.14
N LEU A 114 18.05 1.93 22.01
CA LEU A 114 18.53 3.21 22.54
C LEU A 114 18.60 3.20 24.07
N ASN A 115 17.56 2.74 24.76
CA ASN A 115 17.56 2.66 26.22
C ASN A 115 18.69 1.75 26.74
N GLU A 116 18.92 0.60 26.10
CA GLU A 116 20.04 -0.27 26.42
C GLU A 116 21.38 0.46 26.28
N ARG A 117 21.56 1.22 25.20
CA ARG A 117 22.78 2.02 24.98
C ARG A 117 22.96 3.09 26.05
N ASP A 118 21.89 3.81 26.41
CA ASP A 118 21.95 4.82 27.47
C ASP A 118 22.35 4.18 28.81
N ASN A 119 21.76 3.04 29.17
CA ASN A 119 22.15 2.30 30.38
C ASN A 119 23.61 1.86 30.34
N THR A 120 24.10 1.35 29.20
CA THR A 120 25.53 0.99 29.08
C THR A 120 26.46 2.19 29.23
N ILE A 121 26.06 3.37 28.73
CA ILE A 121 26.84 4.60 28.89
C ILE A 121 26.87 5.03 30.35
N GLU A 122 25.72 4.98 31.05
CA GLU A 122 25.65 5.30 32.48
C GLU A 122 26.54 4.36 33.31
N ASP A 123 26.51 3.05 33.04
CA ASP A 123 27.36 2.06 33.71
C ASP A 123 28.85 2.31 33.46
N MET A 124 29.24 2.66 32.23
CA MET A 124 30.61 3.03 31.90
C MET A 124 31.05 4.29 32.64
N LEU A 125 30.20 5.32 32.72
CA LEU A 125 30.47 6.55 33.46
C LEU A 125 30.60 6.30 34.96
N ALA A 126 29.73 5.46 35.53
CA ALA A 126 29.78 5.08 36.93
C ALA A 126 31.06 4.29 37.27
N SER A 127 31.46 3.36 36.39
CA SER A 127 32.71 2.59 36.52
C SER A 127 33.94 3.49 36.44
N ARG A 128 33.96 4.46 35.51
CA ARG A 128 35.04 5.46 35.42
C ARG A 128 35.14 6.29 36.69
N ARG A 129 33.99 6.78 37.21
CA ARG A 129 33.95 7.56 38.46
C ARG A 129 34.45 6.76 39.65
N THR A 130 34.00 5.52 39.83
CA THR A 130 34.47 4.67 40.95
C THR A 130 35.98 4.40 40.87
N PHE A 131 36.52 4.18 39.67
CA PHE A 131 37.96 4.03 39.45
C PHE A 131 38.75 5.30 39.80
N GLU A 132 38.28 6.47 39.36
CA GLU A 132 38.88 7.77 39.70
C GLU A 132 38.94 7.98 41.23
N TRP A 133 37.81 7.78 41.92
CA TRP A 133 37.73 7.96 43.37
C TRP A 133 38.59 6.95 44.13
N THR A 134 38.63 5.68 43.70
CA THR A 134 39.47 4.65 44.32
C THR A 134 40.95 5.02 44.20
N THR A 135 41.37 5.49 43.03
CA THR A 135 42.76 5.90 42.79
C THR A 135 43.15 7.12 43.63
N VAL A 136 42.25 8.11 43.74
CA VAL A 136 42.47 9.30 44.59
C VAL A 136 42.59 8.94 46.06
N ILE A 137 41.69 8.10 46.59
CA ILE A 137 41.73 7.65 47.99
C ILE A 137 43.01 6.85 48.26
N PHE A 138 43.40 5.96 47.36
CA PHE A 138 44.63 5.18 47.47
C PHE A 138 45.89 6.07 47.47
N PHE A 139 45.93 7.08 46.58
CA PHE A 139 47.02 8.04 46.53
C PHE A 139 47.12 8.85 47.84
N LEU A 140 46.00 9.40 48.33
CA LEU A 140 45.97 10.16 49.58
C LEU A 140 46.36 9.31 50.80
N SER A 141 45.93 8.04 50.84
CA SER A 141 46.32 7.09 51.88
C SER A 141 47.84 6.87 51.88
N THR A 142 48.42 6.63 50.70
CA THR A 142 49.86 6.41 50.54
C THR A 142 50.68 7.63 50.98
N VAL A 143 50.25 8.83 50.57
CA VAL A 143 50.89 10.10 50.97
C VAL A 143 50.77 10.34 52.49
N GLY A 144 49.58 10.09 53.06
CA GLY A 144 49.33 10.25 54.50
C GLY A 144 50.19 9.33 55.36
N LEU A 145 50.30 8.04 54.98
CA LEU A 145 51.17 7.07 55.65
C LEU A 145 52.65 7.45 55.50
N GLY A 146 53.08 7.86 54.30
CA GLY A 146 54.44 8.32 54.05
C GLY A 146 54.82 9.54 54.91
N TYR A 147 53.94 10.54 54.99
CA TYR A 147 54.14 11.70 55.85
C TYR A 147 54.17 11.34 57.34
N GLY A 148 53.30 10.42 57.78
CA GLY A 148 53.28 9.90 59.14
C GLY A 148 54.60 9.25 59.55
N ILE A 149 55.16 8.38 58.70
CA ILE A 149 56.46 7.73 58.94
C ILE A 149 57.59 8.76 58.99
N TYR A 150 57.61 9.72 58.06
CA TYR A 150 58.62 10.79 58.03
C TYR A 150 58.61 11.62 59.33
N ARG A 151 57.42 12.02 59.79
CA ARG A 151 57.27 12.77 61.04
C ARG A 151 57.70 11.95 62.27
N SER A 152 57.36 10.67 62.33
CA SER A 152 57.76 9.79 63.43
C SER A 152 59.27 9.59 63.50
N ARG A 153 59.95 9.46 62.35
CA ARG A 153 61.43 9.35 62.30
C ARG A 153 62.13 10.65 62.74
N LYS A 154 61.59 11.82 62.38
CA LYS A 154 62.13 13.12 62.80
C LYS A 154 61.97 13.40 64.31
N LYS A 155 61.05 12.72 64.99
CA LYS A 155 60.85 12.85 66.45
C LYS A 155 61.78 11.93 67.27
N LEU A 156 62.39 10.93 66.64
CA LEU A 156 63.24 9.91 67.26
C LEU A 156 64.75 10.17 67.08
N ASN A 157 65.11 11.12 66.21
CA ASN A 157 66.43 11.75 66.12
C ASN A 157 66.36 13.14 66.74
#